data_AF-A0A1C4WE93-F1
#
_entry.id   AF-A0A1C4WE93-F1
#
_cell.length_a   1.000
_cell.length_b   1.000
_cell.length_c   1.000
_cell.angle_alpha   90.00
_cell.angle_beta   90.00
_cell.angle_gamma   90.00
#
_symmetry.space_group_name_H-M   'P 1'
#
loop_
_entity.id
_entity.type
_entity.pdbx_description
1 polymer ?
#
loop_
_entity_poly.entity_id
_entity_poly.type
_entity_poly.pdbx_seq_one_letter_code
_entity_poly.pdbx_strand_id
1 'polypeptide(L)'
;MPADPSRILTARQMLAHLGLTPADLVAHPDSSGRTMPTVAEYVPRVAAAASPGTRRTYGTYWNRMTAELGHLRLDEVTASDIEALMRQVTATARTRRMGRQGRHAGEHVIAAARAVYRRAIADGYLTAADSPAHRVAKPRRLPNPRRALTPGELQDISLVARTSGSDVILDALLLRLHTETACRRGGALALRLVDLDTRHALVRLTEKGGTLRWQPITPILAERLQEHAQARGAVLPTDRLLRYRNGQPISSRRYDHLWRRIGECLPWVAAQGISTHWLRHTTLTWVERHFGYGVARAYAGHTDRRGPATTTYIKADLHAVATALAAMTGEPHPTRRCATALKGAAVAAGLRTFWARGGTTTGRICGQRERPAGSPHSAGRRWLHSKLLCGGPRPGHLLPGYSEELRHQAGGCVSRG
;
A
#
# COMPACT_ATOMS: atom_id res chain seq x y z
N MET A 1 31.51 -30.43 -31.86
CA MET A 1 31.53 -29.61 -33.09
C MET A 1 32.96 -29.14 -33.32
N PRO A 2 33.62 -29.52 -34.41
CA PRO A 2 34.92 -28.94 -34.76
C PRO A 2 34.74 -27.43 -34.99
N ALA A 3 35.70 -26.63 -34.51
CA ALA A 3 35.63 -25.18 -34.69
C ALA A 3 35.90 -24.80 -36.15
N ASP A 4 35.13 -23.83 -36.64
CA ASP A 4 35.21 -23.26 -37.98
C ASP A 4 36.66 -22.81 -38.31
N PRO A 5 37.32 -23.39 -39.34
CA PRO A 5 38.71 -23.09 -39.67
C PRO A 5 38.97 -21.61 -39.93
N SER A 6 37.98 -20.87 -40.47
CA SER A 6 38.13 -19.44 -40.72
C SER A 6 38.26 -18.65 -39.40
N ARG A 7 37.45 -18.99 -38.40
CA ARG A 7 37.50 -18.37 -37.06
C ARG A 7 38.80 -18.70 -36.32
N ILE A 8 39.32 -19.92 -36.49
CA ILE A 8 40.62 -20.32 -35.93
C ILE A 8 41.74 -19.47 -36.56
N LEU A 9 41.70 -19.24 -37.87
CA LEU A 9 42.68 -18.40 -38.57
C LEU A 9 42.63 -16.95 -38.07
N THR A 10 41.43 -16.35 -37.99
CA THR A 10 41.24 -14.98 -37.47
C THR A 10 41.74 -14.86 -36.03
N ALA A 11 41.40 -15.81 -35.16
CA ALA A 11 41.88 -15.81 -33.76
C ALA A 11 43.41 -15.89 -33.68
N ARG A 12 44.05 -16.75 -34.50
CA ARG A 12 45.53 -16.85 -34.56
C ARG A 12 46.19 -15.56 -35.05
N GLN A 13 45.64 -14.93 -36.10
CA GLN A 13 46.15 -13.64 -36.61
C GLN A 13 46.02 -12.53 -35.56
N MET A 14 44.89 -12.48 -34.84
CA MET A 14 44.63 -11.49 -33.80
C MET A 14 45.58 -11.66 -32.60
N LEU A 15 45.86 -12.90 -32.19
CA LEU A 15 46.85 -13.20 -31.14
C LEU A 15 48.28 -12.83 -31.57
N ALA A 16 48.69 -13.19 -32.79
CA ALA A 16 49.99 -12.82 -33.34
C ALA A 16 50.19 -11.30 -33.42
N HIS A 17 49.15 -10.55 -33.81
CA HIS A 17 49.19 -9.08 -33.84
C HIS A 17 49.32 -8.45 -32.45
N LEU A 18 48.74 -9.08 -31.42
CA LEU A 18 48.86 -8.64 -30.02
C LEU A 18 50.16 -9.12 -29.34
N GLY A 19 51.00 -9.90 -30.03
CA GLY A 19 52.20 -10.51 -29.44
C GLY A 19 51.92 -11.58 -28.39
N LEU A 20 50.70 -12.15 -28.39
CA LEU A 20 50.25 -13.15 -27.42
C LEU A 20 50.29 -14.54 -28.02
N THR A 21 50.74 -15.53 -27.26
CA THR A 21 50.54 -16.94 -27.58
C THR A 21 49.23 -17.46 -26.98
N PRO A 22 48.68 -18.60 -27.47
CA PRO A 22 47.58 -19.27 -26.80
C PRO A 22 47.90 -19.70 -25.36
N ALA A 23 49.18 -19.91 -25.03
CA ALA A 23 49.62 -20.22 -23.67
C ALA A 23 49.52 -18.99 -22.75
N ASP A 24 49.80 -17.78 -23.25
CA ASP A 24 49.71 -16.55 -22.46
C ASP A 24 48.28 -16.25 -22.00
N LEU A 25 47.28 -16.60 -22.83
CA LEU A 25 45.86 -16.52 -22.45
C LEU A 25 45.49 -17.46 -21.29
N VAL A 26 46.17 -18.60 -21.18
CA VAL A 26 45.93 -19.62 -20.14
C VAL A 26 46.79 -19.34 -18.90
N ALA A 27 47.96 -18.72 -19.08
CA ALA A 27 48.84 -18.27 -18.01
C ALA A 27 48.37 -16.97 -17.33
N HIS A 28 47.57 -16.15 -18.03
CA HIS A 28 46.94 -14.95 -17.49
C HIS A 28 45.40 -15.06 -17.47
N PRO A 29 44.82 -16.02 -16.72
CA PRO A 29 43.37 -16.06 -16.51
C PRO A 29 42.96 -14.84 -15.67
N ASP A 30 42.26 -13.88 -16.30
CA ASP A 30 41.79 -12.60 -15.74
C ASP A 30 42.63 -12.06 -14.55
N SER A 31 43.60 -11.20 -14.87
CA SER A 31 44.56 -10.54 -13.96
C SER A 31 43.94 -9.59 -12.91
N SER A 32 42.67 -9.78 -12.56
CA SER A 32 41.98 -9.13 -11.44
C SER A 32 42.38 -9.69 -10.07
N GLY A 33 42.93 -10.92 -10.00
CA GLY A 33 43.35 -11.58 -8.76
C GLY A 33 42.23 -11.77 -7.71
N ARG A 34 40.97 -11.51 -8.07
CA ARG A 34 39.84 -11.54 -7.16
C ARG A 34 39.30 -12.95 -7.06
N THR A 35 39.56 -13.60 -5.93
CA THR A 35 38.79 -14.75 -5.50
C THR A 35 37.30 -14.41 -5.55
N MET A 36 36.52 -15.19 -6.32
CA MET A 36 35.07 -15.02 -6.37
C MET A 36 34.50 -15.30 -4.97
N PRO A 37 33.79 -14.35 -4.35
CA PRO A 37 33.27 -14.56 -3.01
C PRO A 37 32.11 -15.55 -3.03
N THR A 38 31.94 -16.25 -1.92
CA THR A 38 30.73 -17.00 -1.63
C THR A 38 29.53 -16.07 -1.42
N VAL A 39 28.32 -16.62 -1.54
CA VAL A 39 27.08 -15.92 -1.18
C VAL A 39 27.14 -15.42 0.27
N ALA A 40 27.70 -16.20 1.20
CA ALA A 40 27.83 -15.82 2.60
C ALA A 40 28.76 -14.62 2.83
N GLU A 41 29.89 -14.56 2.13
CA GLU A 41 30.84 -13.43 2.22
C GLU A 41 30.31 -12.17 1.53
N TYR A 42 29.54 -12.33 0.45
CA TYR A 42 29.12 -11.21 -0.38
C TYR A 42 27.82 -10.52 0.09
N VAL A 43 26.83 -11.28 0.59
CA VAL A 43 25.55 -10.73 1.07
C VAL A 43 25.72 -9.63 2.13
N PRO A 44 26.64 -9.70 3.11
CA PRO A 44 26.91 -8.61 4.04
C PRO A 44 27.30 -7.29 3.36
N ARG A 45 28.12 -7.35 2.29
CA ARG A 45 28.52 -6.16 1.49
C ARG A 45 27.31 -5.54 0.79
N VAL A 46 26.45 -6.37 0.20
CA VAL A 46 25.19 -5.94 -0.43
C VAL A 46 24.25 -5.30 0.61
N ALA A 47 24.17 -5.86 1.81
CA ALA A 47 23.36 -5.33 2.90
C ALA A 47 23.88 -3.98 3.42
N ALA A 48 25.20 -3.82 3.58
CA ALA A 48 25.83 -2.56 3.97
C ALA A 48 25.55 -1.45 2.95
N ALA A 49 25.71 -1.74 1.65
CA ALA A 49 25.42 -0.82 0.55
C ALA A 49 23.91 -0.54 0.32
N ALA A 50 23.02 -1.25 1.01
CA ALA A 50 21.58 -1.14 0.80
C ALA A 50 20.89 -0.14 1.74
N SER A 51 19.99 0.67 1.15
CA SER A 51 19.17 1.62 1.91
C SER A 51 18.41 0.93 3.06
N PRO A 52 18.12 1.62 4.18
CA PRO A 52 17.39 1.02 5.29
C PRO A 52 16.03 0.43 4.90
N GLY A 53 15.36 1.00 3.89
CA GLY A 53 14.12 0.46 3.34
C GLY A 53 14.33 -0.83 2.53
N THR A 54 15.43 -0.91 1.78
CA THR A 54 15.83 -2.12 1.04
C THR A 54 16.19 -3.23 2.03
N ARG A 55 17.05 -2.96 3.02
CA ARG A 55 17.41 -3.91 4.08
C ARG A 55 16.20 -4.48 4.82
N ARG A 56 15.25 -3.64 5.25
CA ARG A 56 13.99 -4.11 5.88
C ARG A 56 13.11 -4.96 4.95
N THR A 57 13.22 -4.81 3.63
CA THR A 57 12.40 -5.56 2.66
C THR A 57 13.07 -6.88 2.24
N TYR A 58 14.40 -6.88 2.10
CA TYR A 58 15.15 -8.00 1.53
C TYR A 58 15.96 -8.80 2.55
N GLY A 59 16.27 -8.24 3.73
CA GLY A 59 17.13 -8.88 4.74
C GLY A 59 16.70 -10.29 5.12
N THR A 60 15.40 -10.53 5.39
CA THR A 60 14.90 -11.88 5.69
C THR A 60 15.13 -12.88 4.54
N TYR A 61 15.08 -12.43 3.28
CA TYR A 61 15.32 -13.27 2.11
C TYR A 61 16.81 -13.45 1.84
N TRP A 62 17.64 -12.44 2.12
CA TRP A 62 19.10 -12.53 2.09
C TRP A 62 19.64 -13.49 3.16
N ASN A 63 19.09 -13.47 4.37
CA ASN A 63 19.44 -14.44 5.42
C ASN A 63 19.10 -15.87 5.00
N ARG A 64 17.94 -16.09 4.36
CA ARG A 64 17.59 -17.41 3.80
C ARG A 64 18.49 -17.80 2.63
N MET A 65 18.80 -16.88 1.72
CA MET A 65 19.75 -17.12 0.63
C MET A 65 21.15 -17.48 1.15
N THR A 66 21.57 -16.86 2.26
CA THR A 66 22.84 -17.18 2.95
C THR A 66 22.79 -18.51 3.68
N ALA A 67 21.64 -18.90 4.25
CA ALA A 67 21.49 -20.19 4.92
C ALA A 67 21.53 -21.37 3.92
N GLU A 68 20.81 -21.27 2.80
CA GLU A 68 20.66 -22.36 1.84
C GLU A 68 21.81 -22.41 0.81
N LEU A 69 22.25 -21.23 0.31
CA LEU A 69 23.23 -21.12 -0.79
C LEU A 69 24.56 -20.49 -0.34
N GLY A 70 24.74 -20.26 0.96
CA GLY A 70 25.87 -19.48 1.51
C GLY A 70 27.25 -20.04 1.19
N HIS A 71 27.36 -21.35 1.02
CA HIS A 71 28.60 -22.08 0.74
C HIS A 71 29.04 -22.01 -0.72
N LEU A 72 28.14 -21.67 -1.64
CA LEU A 72 28.43 -21.56 -3.08
C LEU A 72 29.04 -20.20 -3.41
N ARG A 73 29.96 -20.18 -4.37
CA ARG A 73 30.43 -18.96 -5.04
C ARG A 73 29.32 -18.34 -5.88
N LEU A 74 29.42 -17.03 -6.13
CA LEU A 74 28.44 -16.30 -6.95
C LEU A 74 28.30 -16.84 -8.40
N ASP A 75 29.33 -17.46 -8.94
CA ASP A 75 29.35 -18.09 -10.28
C ASP A 75 28.84 -19.53 -10.30
N GLU A 76 28.85 -20.24 -9.16
CA GLU A 76 28.36 -21.62 -9.02
C GLU A 76 26.84 -21.72 -8.85
N VAL A 77 26.20 -20.68 -8.29
CA VAL A 77 24.75 -20.65 -8.06
C VAL A 77 24.00 -20.68 -9.40
N THR A 78 23.13 -21.67 -9.57
CA THR A 78 22.32 -21.82 -10.78
C THR A 78 20.99 -21.06 -10.70
N ALA A 79 20.29 -20.95 -11.85
CA ALA A 79 18.91 -20.47 -11.86
C ALA A 79 17.97 -21.42 -11.10
N SER A 80 18.24 -22.73 -11.14
CA SER A 80 17.46 -23.77 -10.46
C SER A 80 17.51 -23.61 -8.93
N ASP A 81 18.65 -23.24 -8.36
CA ASP A 81 18.81 -23.04 -6.91
C ASP A 81 17.98 -21.85 -6.41
N ILE A 82 17.96 -20.77 -7.20
CA ILE A 82 17.15 -19.58 -6.92
C ILE A 82 15.65 -19.89 -7.06
N GLU A 83 15.26 -20.77 -7.98
CA GLU A 83 13.90 -21.29 -8.05
C GLU A 83 13.54 -22.22 -6.89
N ALA A 84 14.43 -23.11 -6.48
CA ALA A 84 14.23 -24.00 -5.33
C ALA A 84 14.01 -23.18 -4.05
N LEU A 85 14.88 -22.20 -3.79
CA LEU A 85 14.74 -21.21 -2.71
C LEU A 85 13.40 -20.45 -2.81
N MET A 86 13.00 -20.01 -4.01
CA MET A 86 11.69 -19.37 -4.21
C MET A 86 10.53 -20.31 -3.82
N ARG A 87 10.55 -21.57 -4.25
CA ARG A 87 9.51 -22.57 -3.97
C ARG A 87 9.43 -22.87 -2.47
N GLN A 88 10.56 -23.14 -1.81
CA GLN A 88 10.68 -23.38 -0.37
C GLN A 88 10.19 -22.17 0.46
N VAL A 89 10.55 -20.94 0.09
CA VAL A 89 10.07 -19.72 0.75
C VAL A 89 8.57 -19.50 0.50
N THR A 90 8.05 -19.87 -0.67
CA THR A 90 6.62 -19.76 -0.99
C THR A 90 5.80 -20.77 -0.18
N ALA A 91 6.26 -22.01 -0.04
CA ALA A 91 5.62 -23.05 0.76
C ALA A 91 5.62 -22.72 2.26
N THR A 92 6.72 -22.19 2.78
CA THR A 92 6.86 -21.77 4.20
C THR A 92 6.27 -20.39 4.50
N ALA A 93 5.66 -19.71 3.52
CA ALA A 93 5.09 -18.38 3.72
C ALA A 93 3.78 -18.45 4.51
N ARG A 94 3.76 -17.90 5.73
CA ARG A 94 2.59 -17.85 6.62
C ARG A 94 1.32 -17.41 5.87
N THR A 95 0.38 -18.34 5.71
CA THR A 95 -0.97 -18.07 5.18
C THR A 95 -1.66 -17.03 6.05
N ARG A 96 -2.03 -15.91 5.44
CA ARG A 96 -2.89 -14.89 6.06
C ARG A 96 -4.30 -15.04 5.47
N ARG A 97 -5.32 -14.53 6.16
CA ARG A 97 -6.73 -14.54 5.69
C ARG A 97 -6.92 -13.92 4.29
N MET A 98 -6.02 -13.01 3.88
CA MET A 98 -5.94 -12.40 2.54
C MET A 98 -4.61 -12.75 1.82
N GLY A 99 -3.99 -13.88 2.18
CA GLY A 99 -2.69 -14.30 1.69
C GLY A 99 -2.76 -14.90 0.29
N ARG A 100 -1.98 -14.35 -0.64
CA ARG A 100 -1.90 -14.83 -2.03
C ARG A 100 -1.00 -16.07 -2.18
N GLN A 101 -1.24 -17.12 -1.39
CA GLN A 101 -0.51 -18.41 -1.44
C GLN A 101 1.03 -18.22 -1.54
N GLY A 102 1.62 -17.43 -0.64
CA GLY A 102 3.07 -17.16 -0.65
C GLY A 102 3.64 -16.39 -1.84
N ARG A 103 2.88 -16.11 -2.92
CA ARG A 103 3.41 -15.53 -4.19
C ARG A 103 4.16 -14.21 -4.01
N HIS A 104 3.78 -13.38 -3.05
CA HIS A 104 4.52 -12.17 -2.71
C HIS A 104 5.89 -12.47 -2.09
N ALA A 105 6.02 -13.52 -1.28
CA ALA A 105 7.29 -13.96 -0.73
C ALA A 105 8.20 -14.49 -1.85
N GLY A 106 7.70 -15.33 -2.75
CA GLY A 106 8.43 -15.79 -3.93
C GLY A 106 8.90 -14.64 -4.85
N GLU A 107 8.05 -13.64 -5.12
CA GLU A 107 8.45 -12.44 -5.86
C GLU A 107 9.56 -11.65 -5.14
N HIS A 108 9.50 -11.58 -3.80
CA HIS A 108 10.50 -10.91 -2.98
C HIS A 108 11.84 -11.67 -2.93
N VAL A 109 11.85 -13.02 -2.93
CA VAL A 109 13.09 -13.83 -3.07
C VAL A 109 13.81 -13.45 -4.34
N ILE A 110 13.16 -13.54 -5.50
CA ILE A 110 13.80 -13.22 -6.79
C ILE A 110 14.21 -11.73 -6.83
N ALA A 111 13.42 -10.82 -6.26
CA ALA A 111 13.81 -9.42 -6.18
C ALA A 111 15.04 -9.17 -5.29
N ALA A 112 15.19 -9.93 -4.19
CA ALA A 112 16.32 -9.88 -3.28
C ALA A 112 17.58 -10.52 -3.90
N ALA A 113 17.45 -11.70 -4.53
CA ALA A 113 18.53 -12.34 -5.28
C ALA A 113 19.02 -11.43 -6.43
N ARG A 114 18.12 -10.89 -7.26
CA ARG A 114 18.48 -9.90 -8.28
C ARG A 114 19.08 -8.61 -7.71
N ALA A 115 18.93 -8.30 -6.42
CA ALA A 115 19.62 -7.18 -5.79
C ALA A 115 21.08 -7.53 -5.43
N VAL A 116 21.35 -8.77 -5.00
CA VAL A 116 22.71 -9.32 -4.82
C VAL A 116 23.43 -9.34 -6.17
N TYR A 117 22.84 -9.97 -7.19
CA TYR A 117 23.50 -10.13 -8.48
C TYR A 117 23.69 -8.82 -9.25
N ARG A 118 22.78 -7.82 -9.15
CA ARG A 118 23.04 -6.49 -9.74
C ARG A 118 24.23 -5.78 -9.08
N ARG A 119 24.49 -6.07 -7.80
CA ARG A 119 25.67 -5.55 -7.10
C ARG A 119 26.92 -6.34 -7.52
N ALA A 120 26.85 -7.67 -7.66
CA ALA A 120 27.93 -8.49 -8.20
C ALA A 120 28.39 -8.03 -9.59
N ILE A 121 27.44 -7.74 -10.48
CA ILE A 121 27.72 -7.20 -11.82
C ILE A 121 28.36 -5.81 -11.73
N ALA A 122 27.81 -4.91 -10.91
CA ALA A 122 28.33 -3.55 -10.77
C ALA A 122 29.72 -3.49 -10.13
N ASP A 123 30.06 -4.45 -9.26
CA ASP A 123 31.36 -4.55 -8.60
C ASP A 123 32.38 -5.37 -9.42
N GLY A 124 31.98 -5.88 -10.60
CA GLY A 124 32.85 -6.54 -11.58
C GLY A 124 33.03 -8.06 -11.43
N TYR A 125 32.21 -8.73 -10.61
CA TYR A 125 32.33 -10.18 -10.37
C TYR A 125 31.65 -11.06 -11.45
N LEU A 126 30.64 -10.55 -12.15
CA LEU A 126 29.86 -11.32 -13.14
C LEU A 126 29.40 -10.39 -14.28
N THR A 127 29.20 -10.92 -15.49
CA THR A 127 28.49 -10.15 -16.52
C THR A 127 26.97 -10.21 -16.30
N ALA A 128 26.23 -9.35 -17.01
CA ALA A 128 24.77 -9.40 -17.00
C ALA A 128 24.20 -10.70 -17.60
N ALA A 129 24.93 -11.34 -18.54
CA ALA A 129 24.52 -12.59 -19.17
C ALA A 129 24.65 -13.79 -18.20
N ASP A 130 25.66 -13.77 -17.34
CA ASP A 130 25.99 -14.87 -16.43
C ASP A 130 25.09 -14.92 -15.20
N SER A 131 24.30 -13.87 -14.96
CA SER A 131 23.52 -13.75 -13.73
C SER A 131 22.36 -14.76 -13.64
N PRO A 132 22.41 -15.75 -12.72
CA PRO A 132 21.35 -16.76 -12.56
C PRO A 132 20.02 -16.12 -12.15
N ALA A 133 20.05 -15.11 -11.27
CA ALA A 133 18.86 -14.46 -10.75
C ALA A 133 18.03 -13.70 -11.81
N HIS A 134 18.65 -13.31 -12.93
CA HIS A 134 17.96 -12.62 -14.03
C HIS A 134 17.29 -13.60 -15.00
N ARG A 135 17.80 -14.83 -15.11
CA ARG A 135 17.21 -15.95 -15.88
C ARG A 135 15.89 -16.44 -15.25
N VAL A 136 15.79 -16.45 -13.92
CA VAL A 136 14.56 -16.87 -13.21
C VAL A 136 13.40 -15.88 -13.39
N ALA A 137 12.26 -16.37 -13.88
CA ALA A 137 11.04 -15.57 -14.06
C ALA A 137 10.35 -15.24 -12.72
N LYS A 138 9.84 -14.02 -12.57
CA LYS A 138 9.08 -13.63 -11.36
C LYS A 138 7.65 -14.16 -11.42
N PRO A 139 7.09 -14.69 -10.30
CA PRO A 139 5.67 -15.05 -10.21
C PRO A 139 4.76 -13.91 -10.66
N ARG A 140 3.82 -14.22 -11.57
CA ARG A 140 2.86 -13.22 -12.07
C ARG A 140 2.02 -12.69 -10.91
N ARG A 141 2.06 -11.37 -10.71
CA ARG A 141 1.15 -10.69 -9.78
C ARG A 141 -0.30 -10.88 -10.26
N LEU A 142 -1.11 -11.53 -9.43
CA LEU A 142 -2.56 -11.54 -9.63
C LEU A 142 -3.12 -10.10 -9.56
N PRO A 143 -4.24 -9.79 -10.23
CA PRO A 143 -4.91 -8.49 -10.13
C PRO A 143 -5.18 -8.06 -8.68
N ASN A 144 -5.27 -6.75 -8.46
CA ASN A 144 -5.62 -6.19 -7.16
C ASN A 144 -7.15 -6.04 -7.09
N PRO A 145 -7.86 -6.74 -6.18
CA PRO A 145 -9.33 -6.62 -6.07
C PRO A 145 -9.78 -5.28 -5.45
N ARG A 146 -8.84 -4.39 -5.12
CA ARG A 146 -9.14 -3.05 -4.60
C ARG A 146 -9.89 -2.21 -5.62
N ARG A 147 -11.18 -2.02 -5.38
CA ARG A 147 -11.99 -0.94 -5.97
C ARG A 147 -11.96 0.33 -5.11
N ALA A 148 -12.46 1.43 -5.65
CA ALA A 148 -12.86 2.59 -4.85
C ALA A 148 -13.98 2.20 -3.88
N LEU A 149 -13.99 2.79 -2.68
CA LEU A 149 -15.13 2.70 -1.75
C LEU A 149 -16.32 3.51 -2.29
N THR A 150 -17.54 3.08 -1.96
CA THR A 150 -18.75 3.85 -2.26
C THR A 150 -18.93 5.01 -1.26
N PRO A 151 -19.76 6.02 -1.56
CA PRO A 151 -20.07 7.07 -0.60
C PRO A 151 -20.67 6.55 0.71
N GLY A 152 -21.54 5.52 0.65
CA GLY A 152 -22.11 4.86 1.83
C GLY A 152 -21.05 4.15 2.67
N GLU A 153 -20.14 3.40 2.04
CA GLU A 153 -19.03 2.74 2.74
C GLU A 153 -18.09 3.73 3.44
N LEU A 154 -17.82 4.89 2.82
CA LEU A 154 -17.07 5.98 3.45
C LEU A 154 -17.84 6.60 4.62
N GLN A 155 -19.17 6.72 4.50
CA GLN A 155 -20.04 7.22 5.54
C GLN A 155 -20.06 6.29 6.76
N ASP A 156 -20.18 4.97 6.57
CA ASP A 156 -20.14 3.96 7.63
C ASP A 156 -18.80 3.98 8.38
N ILE A 157 -17.69 3.93 7.63
CA ILE A 157 -16.32 4.00 8.18
C ILE A 157 -16.15 5.27 9.04
N SER A 158 -16.64 6.40 8.55
CA SER A 158 -16.51 7.69 9.23
C SER A 158 -17.47 7.85 10.41
N LEU A 159 -18.66 7.25 10.34
CA LEU A 159 -19.60 7.20 11.47
C LEU A 159 -18.94 6.45 12.62
N VAL A 160 -18.46 5.23 12.38
CA VAL A 160 -17.77 4.41 13.38
C VAL A 160 -16.54 5.14 13.96
N ALA A 161 -15.75 5.81 13.13
CA ALA A 161 -14.61 6.59 13.63
C ALA A 161 -15.01 7.78 14.53
N ARG A 162 -16.19 8.38 14.31
CA ARG A 162 -16.74 9.48 15.11
C ARG A 162 -17.51 9.03 16.37
N THR A 163 -17.97 7.78 16.43
CA THR A 163 -18.80 7.28 17.55
C THR A 163 -18.11 6.23 18.42
N SER A 164 -17.00 5.64 17.98
CA SER A 164 -16.26 4.62 18.73
C SER A 164 -14.83 5.06 19.08
N GLY A 165 -14.32 4.59 20.22
CA GLY A 165 -12.93 4.76 20.64
C GLY A 165 -12.66 5.99 21.51
N SER A 166 -11.44 6.05 22.07
CA SER A 166 -11.07 7.00 23.13
C SER A 166 -10.84 8.44 22.69
N ASP A 167 -10.73 8.70 21.38
CA ASP A 167 -10.42 10.03 20.86
C ASP A 167 -10.96 10.22 19.44
N VAL A 168 -12.29 10.27 19.33
CA VAL A 168 -13.06 10.35 18.08
C VAL A 168 -12.74 11.56 17.21
N ILE A 169 -12.35 12.70 17.81
CA ILE A 169 -11.98 13.93 17.09
C ILE A 169 -10.74 13.69 16.24
N LEU A 170 -9.70 13.11 16.82
CA LEU A 170 -8.47 12.75 16.10
C LEU A 170 -8.78 11.69 15.02
N ASP A 171 -9.60 10.68 15.30
CA ASP A 171 -9.91 9.65 14.30
C ASP A 171 -10.69 10.21 13.10
N ALA A 172 -11.64 11.13 13.34
CA ALA A 172 -12.34 11.86 12.29
C ALA A 172 -11.38 12.73 11.45
N LEU A 173 -10.49 13.48 12.10
CA LEU A 173 -9.47 14.29 11.43
C LEU A 173 -8.53 13.44 10.57
N LEU A 174 -8.09 12.28 11.05
CA LEU A 174 -7.23 11.37 10.28
C LEU A 174 -7.94 10.84 9.03
N LEU A 175 -9.21 10.45 9.13
CA LEU A 175 -9.98 10.01 7.96
C LEU A 175 -10.20 11.17 6.98
N ARG A 176 -10.64 12.34 7.46
CA ARG A 176 -10.89 13.54 6.64
C ARG A 176 -9.61 13.97 5.89
N LEU A 177 -8.48 14.08 6.60
CA LEU A 177 -7.18 14.38 6.03
C LEU A 177 -6.80 13.40 4.91
N HIS A 178 -6.96 12.09 5.11
CA HIS A 178 -6.59 11.11 4.07
C HIS A 178 -7.56 11.07 2.88
N THR A 179 -8.85 11.32 3.11
CA THR A 179 -9.85 11.40 2.04
C THR A 179 -9.63 12.65 1.17
N GLU A 180 -9.34 13.81 1.78
CA GLU A 180 -9.07 15.05 1.04
C GLU A 180 -7.69 15.07 0.37
N THR A 181 -6.61 14.74 1.08
CA THR A 181 -5.24 14.90 0.54
C THR A 181 -4.76 13.74 -0.33
N ALA A 182 -5.47 12.61 -0.28
CA ALA A 182 -4.98 11.30 -0.72
C ALA A 182 -3.58 10.95 -0.15
N CYS A 183 -3.11 11.57 0.93
CA CYS A 183 -1.70 11.45 1.34
C CYS A 183 -1.36 10.04 1.86
N ARG A 184 -0.09 9.66 1.75
CA ARG A 184 0.40 8.42 2.38
C ARG A 184 0.41 8.60 3.90
N ARG A 185 0.14 7.51 4.65
CA ARG A 185 0.24 7.50 6.13
C ARG A 185 1.53 8.16 6.66
N GLY A 186 2.67 7.90 6.02
CA GLY A 186 3.95 8.50 6.42
C GLY A 186 4.02 10.03 6.22
N GLY A 187 3.30 10.59 5.23
CA GLY A 187 3.23 12.03 5.02
C GLY A 187 2.41 12.73 6.10
N ALA A 188 1.24 12.18 6.45
CA ALA A 188 0.44 12.66 7.58
C ALA A 188 1.23 12.61 8.91
N LEU A 189 1.88 11.47 9.22
CA LEU A 189 2.72 11.32 10.41
C LEU A 189 3.91 12.30 10.46
N ALA A 190 4.37 12.79 9.31
CA ALA A 190 5.49 13.72 9.22
C ALA A 190 5.09 15.20 9.34
N LEU A 191 3.80 15.54 9.15
CA LEU A 191 3.31 16.93 9.18
C LEU A 191 3.72 17.65 10.47
N ARG A 192 4.26 18.86 10.30
CA ARG A 192 4.57 19.80 11.38
C ARG A 192 3.65 21.01 11.31
N LEU A 193 3.66 21.84 12.34
CA LEU A 193 2.89 23.08 12.38
C LEU A 193 3.27 24.02 11.21
N VAL A 194 4.56 24.16 10.89
CA VAL A 194 5.08 24.93 9.73
C VAL A 194 4.72 24.33 8.36
N ASP A 195 4.12 23.13 8.32
CA ASP A 195 3.66 22.50 7.10
C ASP A 195 2.14 22.73 6.86
N LEU A 196 1.44 23.45 7.74
CA LEU A 196 0.06 23.88 7.56
C LEU A 196 -0.01 25.36 7.18
N ASP A 197 -0.69 25.67 6.08
CA ASP A 197 -1.05 27.03 5.68
C ASP A 197 -2.57 27.16 5.72
N THR A 198 -3.08 27.76 6.80
CA THR A 198 -4.52 28.01 6.99
C THR A 198 -5.06 29.08 6.03
N ARG A 199 -4.25 30.08 5.67
CA ARG A 199 -4.66 31.21 4.82
C ARG A 199 -4.94 30.77 3.39
N HIS A 200 -4.13 29.86 2.85
CA HIS A 200 -4.31 29.34 1.48
C HIS A 200 -4.96 27.95 1.45
N ALA A 201 -5.33 27.40 2.62
CA ALA A 201 -5.86 26.06 2.82
C ALA A 201 -4.97 24.96 2.20
N LEU A 202 -3.68 24.98 2.52
CA LEU A 202 -2.69 24.02 1.99
C LEU A 202 -1.99 23.26 3.11
N VAL A 203 -1.55 22.03 2.82
CA VAL A 203 -0.56 21.30 3.63
C VAL A 203 0.65 20.86 2.81
N ARG A 204 1.85 21.03 3.37
CA ARG A 204 3.12 20.59 2.77
C ARG A 204 3.44 19.15 3.17
N LEU A 205 3.07 18.21 2.30
CA LEU A 205 3.30 16.79 2.51
C LEU A 205 4.73 16.40 2.13
N THR A 206 5.43 15.72 3.05
CA THR A 206 6.69 15.02 2.76
C THR A 206 6.39 13.54 2.48
N GLU A 207 6.57 13.08 1.24
CA GLU A 207 6.33 11.69 0.84
C GLU A 207 7.63 10.87 0.66
N LYS A 208 7.50 9.58 0.30
CA LYS A 208 8.61 8.63 0.20
C LYS A 208 9.65 9.12 -0.82
N GLY A 209 10.91 9.20 -0.40
CA GLY A 209 12.03 9.63 -1.24
C GLY A 209 12.37 11.12 -1.11
N GLY A 210 11.83 11.82 -0.11
CA GLY A 210 12.09 13.24 0.13
C GLY A 210 11.26 14.18 -0.75
N THR A 211 10.33 13.65 -1.54
CA THR A 211 9.43 14.46 -2.37
C THR A 211 8.53 15.32 -1.48
N LEU A 212 8.67 16.64 -1.62
CA LEU A 212 7.79 17.63 -1.01
C LEU A 212 6.70 18.04 -2.02
N ARG A 213 5.48 18.27 -1.54
CA ARG A 213 4.40 18.88 -2.32
C ARG A 213 3.46 19.68 -1.45
N TRP A 214 3.01 20.84 -1.94
CA TRP A 214 1.81 21.47 -1.42
C TRP A 214 0.59 20.72 -1.93
N GLN A 215 -0.34 20.42 -1.02
CA GLN A 215 -1.58 19.73 -1.30
C GLN A 215 -2.73 20.58 -0.75
N PRO A 216 -3.67 21.02 -1.61
CA PRO A 216 -4.92 21.64 -1.20
C PRO A 216 -5.67 20.78 -0.19
N ILE A 217 -6.28 21.45 0.78
CA ILE A 217 -7.27 20.94 1.74
C ILE A 217 -8.42 21.93 1.85
N THR A 218 -9.56 21.49 2.35
CA THR A 218 -10.67 22.41 2.60
C THR A 218 -10.31 23.44 3.68
N PRO A 219 -10.83 24.68 3.62
CA PRO A 219 -10.66 25.68 4.69
C PRO A 219 -11.09 25.12 6.06
N ILE A 220 -12.21 24.40 6.10
CA ILE A 220 -12.70 23.75 7.33
C ILE A 220 -11.68 22.72 7.84
N LEU A 221 -11.07 21.90 6.98
CA LEU A 221 -10.00 20.99 7.44
C LEU A 221 -8.78 21.77 7.94
N ALA A 222 -8.40 22.87 7.29
CA ALA A 222 -7.25 23.68 7.70
C ALA A 222 -7.46 24.28 9.10
N GLU A 223 -8.62 24.87 9.36
CA GLU A 223 -9.05 25.38 10.68
C GLU A 223 -9.03 24.27 11.73
N ARG A 224 -9.69 23.13 11.48
CA ARG A 224 -9.76 22.03 12.45
C ARG A 224 -8.40 21.36 12.72
N LEU A 225 -7.47 21.39 11.76
CA LEU A 225 -6.08 20.97 11.99
C LEU A 225 -5.31 21.97 12.86
N GLN A 226 -5.54 23.27 12.68
CA GLN A 226 -4.94 24.33 13.50
C GLN A 226 -5.44 24.27 14.95
N GLU A 227 -6.77 24.21 15.15
CA GLU A 227 -7.39 24.03 16.46
C GLU A 227 -6.87 22.78 17.18
N HIS A 228 -6.80 21.64 16.47
CA HIS A 228 -6.28 20.38 17.01
C HIS A 228 -4.82 20.48 17.43
N ALA A 229 -3.99 21.20 16.66
CA ALA A 229 -2.58 21.40 16.98
C ALA A 229 -2.43 22.28 18.24
N GLN A 230 -3.13 23.40 18.31
CA GLN A 230 -3.13 24.33 19.45
C GLN A 230 -3.67 23.67 20.73
N ALA A 231 -4.84 23.05 20.67
CA ALA A 231 -5.48 22.37 21.80
C ALA A 231 -4.70 21.14 22.31
N ARG A 232 -3.63 20.73 21.62
CA ARG A 232 -2.74 19.61 22.00
C ARG A 232 -1.28 20.04 22.12
N GLY A 233 -1.01 21.33 22.31
CA GLY A 233 0.31 21.84 22.68
C GLY A 233 1.37 21.74 21.59
N ALA A 234 1.00 21.84 20.30
CA ALA A 234 1.96 22.19 19.26
C ALA A 234 2.16 23.71 19.26
N VAL A 235 3.39 24.17 19.51
CA VAL A 235 3.73 25.58 19.67
C VAL A 235 4.85 25.98 18.70
N LEU A 236 5.90 25.17 18.60
CA LEU A 236 7.04 25.45 17.75
C LEU A 236 6.71 25.14 16.27
N PRO A 237 7.26 25.88 15.29
CA PRO A 237 7.04 25.58 13.87
C PRO A 237 7.43 24.13 13.49
N THR A 238 8.43 23.56 14.18
CA THR A 238 8.91 22.19 13.98
C THR A 238 8.06 21.10 14.65
N ASP A 239 7.10 21.47 15.51
CA ASP A 239 6.26 20.53 16.25
C ASP A 239 5.40 19.69 15.33
N ARG A 240 5.24 18.40 15.64
CA ARG A 240 4.29 17.53 14.93
C ARG A 240 2.87 18.06 15.09
N LEU A 241 2.15 18.13 13.98
CA LEU A 241 0.78 18.66 13.92
C LEU A 241 -0.23 17.68 14.55
N LEU A 242 -0.11 16.39 14.22
CA LEU A 242 -1.03 15.36 14.70
C LEU A 242 -0.55 14.79 16.05
N ARG A 243 -1.21 15.22 17.13
CA ARG A 243 -0.92 14.80 18.52
C ARG A 243 -2.07 14.04 19.20
N TYR A 244 -1.73 13.26 20.23
CA TYR A 244 -2.66 12.73 21.22
C TYR A 244 -3.07 13.81 22.24
N ARG A 245 -4.05 13.51 23.09
CA ARG A 245 -4.53 14.44 24.14
C ARG A 245 -3.47 14.79 25.20
N ASN A 246 -2.49 13.91 25.42
CA ASN A 246 -1.34 14.17 26.31
C ASN A 246 -0.19 14.93 25.60
N GLY A 247 -0.48 15.63 24.51
CA GLY A 247 0.47 16.39 23.71
C GLY A 247 1.48 15.59 22.90
N GLN A 248 1.58 14.27 23.09
CA GLN A 248 2.58 13.45 22.38
C GLN A 248 2.22 13.27 20.89
N PRO A 249 3.19 13.32 19.96
CA PRO A 249 2.94 13.03 18.55
C PRO A 249 2.33 11.65 18.31
N ILE A 250 1.43 11.52 17.33
CA ILE A 250 0.86 10.22 16.99
C ILE A 250 1.88 9.32 16.29
N SER A 251 1.73 8.00 16.47
CA SER A 251 2.55 6.99 15.78
C SER A 251 1.73 6.19 14.77
N SER A 252 2.38 5.34 13.96
CA SER A 252 1.69 4.44 13.04
C SER A 252 0.66 3.54 13.74
N ARG A 253 0.91 3.18 15.00
CA ARG A 253 0.01 2.37 15.84
C ARG A 253 -1.39 2.99 15.95
N ARG A 254 -1.53 4.33 15.93
CA ARG A 254 -2.86 4.97 15.96
C ARG A 254 -3.74 4.51 14.80
N TYR A 255 -3.18 4.45 13.60
CA TYR A 255 -3.88 3.93 12.42
C TYR A 255 -4.17 2.44 12.53
N ASP A 256 -3.21 1.66 13.04
CA ASP A 256 -3.36 0.21 13.15
C ASP A 256 -4.50 -0.13 14.16
N HIS A 257 -4.60 0.59 15.27
CA HIS A 257 -5.73 0.45 16.22
C HIS A 257 -7.05 1.01 15.65
N LEU A 258 -7.03 2.13 14.93
CA LEU A 258 -8.22 2.71 14.29
C LEU A 258 -8.84 1.72 13.29
N TRP A 259 -8.07 1.19 12.35
CA TRP A 259 -8.59 0.27 11.33
C TRP A 259 -8.98 -1.08 11.91
N ARG A 260 -8.28 -1.57 12.95
CA ARG A 260 -8.72 -2.74 13.70
C ARG A 260 -10.10 -2.51 14.32
N ARG A 261 -10.29 -1.40 15.05
CA ARG A 261 -11.57 -1.04 15.68
C ARG A 261 -12.70 -0.88 14.66
N ILE A 262 -12.44 -0.20 13.55
CA ILE A 262 -13.42 -0.08 12.46
C ILE A 262 -13.76 -1.47 11.89
N GLY A 263 -12.78 -2.37 11.74
CA GLY A 263 -13.02 -3.75 11.31
C GLY A 263 -13.76 -4.63 12.32
N GLU A 264 -13.64 -4.35 13.62
CA GLU A 264 -14.42 -4.99 14.69
C GLU A 264 -15.90 -4.56 14.62
N CYS A 265 -16.18 -3.27 14.34
CA CYS A 265 -17.55 -2.77 14.18
C CYS A 265 -18.18 -3.04 12.79
N LEU A 266 -17.37 -3.09 11.73
CA LEU A 266 -17.79 -3.30 10.35
C LEU A 266 -17.06 -4.53 9.78
N PRO A 267 -17.60 -5.75 9.93
CA PRO A 267 -16.93 -6.97 9.50
C PRO A 267 -16.50 -7.00 8.03
N TRP A 268 -17.19 -6.26 7.15
CA TRP A 268 -16.81 -6.13 5.74
C TRP A 268 -15.48 -5.37 5.54
N VAL A 269 -15.16 -4.41 6.41
CA VAL A 269 -13.88 -3.66 6.41
C VAL A 269 -12.73 -4.61 6.72
N ALA A 270 -12.90 -5.46 7.75
CA ALA A 270 -11.93 -6.49 8.12
C ALA A 270 -11.82 -7.56 7.02
N ALA A 271 -12.94 -8.01 6.44
CA ALA A 271 -12.97 -9.01 5.38
C ALA A 271 -12.27 -8.54 4.10
N GLN A 272 -12.39 -7.27 3.71
CA GLN A 272 -11.71 -6.72 2.52
C GLN A 272 -10.27 -6.24 2.80
N GLY A 273 -9.86 -6.12 4.07
CA GLY A 273 -8.56 -5.57 4.43
C GLY A 273 -8.44 -4.07 4.12
N ILE A 274 -9.52 -3.32 4.32
CA ILE A 274 -9.55 -1.87 4.13
C ILE A 274 -8.56 -1.19 5.09
N SER A 275 -7.94 -0.11 4.62
CA SER A 275 -6.94 0.65 5.39
C SER A 275 -6.83 2.08 4.86
N THR A 276 -6.01 2.92 5.50
CA THR A 276 -5.72 4.29 5.04
C THR A 276 -5.26 4.36 3.58
N HIS A 277 -4.55 3.33 3.10
CA HIS A 277 -4.11 3.29 1.70
C HIS A 277 -5.28 3.08 0.71
N TRP A 278 -6.38 2.51 1.18
CA TRP A 278 -7.62 2.34 0.43
C TRP A 278 -8.37 3.67 0.27
N LEU A 279 -8.30 4.58 1.26
CA LEU A 279 -8.80 5.96 1.12
C LEU A 279 -8.06 6.69 0.00
N ARG A 280 -6.71 6.68 0.03
CA ARG A 280 -5.88 7.23 -1.06
C ARG A 280 -6.29 6.66 -2.43
N HIS A 281 -6.52 5.35 -2.52
CA HIS A 281 -6.97 4.74 -3.77
C HIS A 281 -8.35 5.27 -4.21
N THR A 282 -9.30 5.33 -3.29
CA THR A 282 -10.66 5.83 -3.54
C THR A 282 -10.64 7.27 -4.06
N THR A 283 -9.93 8.18 -3.36
CA THR A 283 -9.77 9.58 -3.78
C THR A 283 -9.13 9.68 -5.16
N LEU A 284 -8.00 8.99 -5.40
CA LEU A 284 -7.30 9.08 -6.69
C LEU A 284 -8.12 8.49 -7.84
N THR A 285 -8.82 7.37 -7.64
CA THR A 285 -9.75 6.83 -8.65
C THR A 285 -10.91 7.79 -8.92
N TRP A 286 -11.42 8.49 -7.91
CA TRP A 286 -12.46 9.51 -8.13
C TRP A 286 -11.91 10.68 -8.95
N VAL A 287 -10.76 11.25 -8.57
CA VAL A 287 -10.13 12.37 -9.29
C VAL A 287 -9.80 11.97 -10.74
N GLU A 288 -9.25 10.78 -10.97
CA GLU A 288 -8.92 10.28 -12.32
C GLU A 288 -10.15 10.18 -13.23
N ARG A 289 -11.29 9.73 -12.69
CA ARG A 289 -12.54 9.59 -13.45
C ARG A 289 -13.22 10.91 -13.81
N HIS A 290 -13.05 11.96 -13.00
CA HIS A 290 -13.76 13.24 -13.17
C HIS A 290 -12.87 14.37 -13.72
N PHE A 291 -11.54 14.29 -13.51
CA PHE A 291 -10.56 15.32 -13.88
C PHE A 291 -9.37 14.76 -14.69
N GLY A 292 -9.38 13.47 -15.01
CA GLY A 292 -8.37 12.83 -15.86
C GLY A 292 -7.07 12.45 -15.13
N TYR A 293 -6.27 11.64 -15.83
CA TYR A 293 -5.03 11.05 -15.30
C TYR A 293 -4.00 12.10 -14.85
N GLY A 294 -3.86 13.22 -15.57
CA GLY A 294 -2.89 14.28 -15.22
C GLY A 294 -3.18 14.90 -13.85
N VAL A 295 -4.43 15.25 -13.59
CA VAL A 295 -4.84 15.80 -12.29
C VAL A 295 -4.66 14.75 -11.21
N ALA A 296 -5.08 13.50 -11.42
CA ALA A 296 -4.87 12.42 -10.45
C ALA A 296 -3.39 12.15 -10.14
N ARG A 297 -2.49 12.26 -11.14
CA ARG A 297 -1.03 12.13 -10.97
C ARG A 297 -0.44 13.26 -10.11
N ALA A 298 -0.87 14.50 -10.34
CA ALA A 298 -0.50 15.65 -9.51
C ALA A 298 -1.05 15.53 -8.08
N TYR A 299 -2.32 15.13 -7.94
CA TYR A 299 -3.00 14.82 -6.67
C TYR A 299 -2.30 13.71 -5.87
N ALA A 300 -1.67 12.76 -6.57
CA ALA A 300 -0.86 11.70 -5.97
C ALA A 300 0.56 12.16 -5.57
N GLY A 301 1.02 13.33 -6.03
CA GLY A 301 2.39 13.80 -5.80
C GLY A 301 3.46 13.04 -6.60
N HIS A 302 3.09 12.47 -7.75
CA HIS A 302 4.04 11.70 -8.57
C HIS A 302 4.83 12.66 -9.49
N THR A 303 6.06 12.99 -9.09
CA THR A 303 7.00 13.78 -9.91
C THR A 303 7.58 12.98 -11.09
N ASP A 304 7.93 13.66 -12.17
CA ASP A 304 8.19 13.12 -13.52
C ASP A 304 9.35 12.13 -13.72
N ARG A 305 10.02 11.68 -12.66
CA ARG A 305 11.29 10.95 -12.76
C ARG A 305 11.22 9.62 -13.54
N ARG A 306 10.03 9.00 -13.72
CA ARG A 306 9.81 7.74 -14.49
C ARG A 306 8.36 7.59 -15.01
N GLY A 307 7.91 8.48 -15.90
CA GLY A 307 6.66 8.31 -16.65
C GLY A 307 6.90 7.88 -18.10
N PRO A 308 5.91 7.27 -18.80
CA PRO A 308 5.94 7.17 -20.26
C PRO A 308 6.09 8.56 -20.90
N ALA A 309 6.74 8.66 -22.06
CA ALA A 309 7.04 9.95 -22.71
C ALA A 309 5.81 10.85 -22.93
N THR A 310 4.65 10.24 -23.18
CA THR A 310 3.34 10.91 -23.31
C THR A 310 2.88 11.65 -22.04
N THR A 311 3.42 11.32 -20.88
CA THR A 311 3.03 11.95 -19.60
C THR A 311 3.75 13.28 -19.33
N THR A 312 4.68 13.69 -20.19
CA THR A 312 5.40 14.98 -20.10
C THR A 312 4.47 16.18 -20.32
N TYR A 313 3.44 16.02 -21.14
CA TYR A 313 2.53 17.09 -21.58
C TYR A 313 1.30 17.30 -20.66
N ILE A 314 1.05 16.41 -19.69
CA ILE A 314 -0.17 16.45 -18.87
C ILE A 314 0.16 16.86 -17.41
N LYS A 315 0.81 18.02 -17.26
CA LYS A 315 1.16 18.58 -15.95
C LYS A 315 0.02 19.42 -15.40
N ALA A 316 -0.84 18.79 -14.59
CA ALA A 316 -1.79 19.52 -13.76
C ALA A 316 -1.06 20.28 -12.65
N ASP A 317 -1.48 21.52 -12.41
CA ASP A 317 -0.91 22.41 -11.40
C ASP A 317 -1.68 22.34 -10.06
N LEU A 318 -1.29 23.20 -9.11
CA LEU A 318 -1.94 23.30 -7.80
C LEU A 318 -3.41 23.74 -7.91
N HIS A 319 -3.76 24.57 -8.90
CA HIS A 319 -5.11 25.08 -9.11
C HIS A 319 -6.05 23.99 -9.65
N ALA A 320 -5.57 23.11 -10.53
CA ALA A 320 -6.31 21.94 -11.00
C ALA A 320 -6.60 20.95 -9.85
N VAL A 321 -5.61 20.71 -8.97
CA VAL A 321 -5.78 19.88 -7.76
C VAL A 321 -6.79 20.51 -6.79
N ALA A 322 -6.72 21.83 -6.56
CA ALA A 322 -7.68 22.56 -5.73
C ALA A 322 -9.11 22.53 -6.30
N THR A 323 -9.24 22.61 -7.63
CA THR A 323 -10.53 22.51 -8.32
C THR A 323 -11.15 21.11 -8.15
N ALA A 324 -10.35 20.05 -8.30
CA ALA A 324 -10.80 18.68 -8.08
C ALA A 324 -11.21 18.42 -6.62
N LEU A 325 -10.45 18.96 -5.65
CA LEU A 325 -10.81 18.90 -4.23
C LEU A 325 -12.15 19.63 -3.94
N ALA A 326 -12.32 20.85 -4.44
CA ALA A 326 -13.53 21.64 -4.24
C ALA A 326 -14.77 20.92 -4.82
N ALA A 327 -14.63 20.27 -5.99
CA ALA A 327 -15.70 19.46 -6.56
C ALA A 327 -16.00 18.19 -5.75
N MET A 328 -14.98 17.53 -5.19
CA MET A 328 -15.14 16.31 -4.38
C MET A 328 -15.80 16.57 -3.02
N THR A 329 -15.51 17.72 -2.42
CA THR A 329 -15.98 18.10 -1.08
C THR A 329 -17.26 18.94 -1.13
N GLY A 330 -17.46 19.70 -2.21
CA GLY A 330 -18.51 20.72 -2.31
C GLY A 330 -18.15 22.03 -1.62
N GLU A 331 -16.95 22.13 -1.03
CA GLU A 331 -16.47 23.34 -0.34
C GLU A 331 -15.65 24.22 -1.30
N PRO A 332 -15.82 25.55 -1.30
CA PRO A 332 -15.00 26.46 -2.08
C PRO A 332 -13.55 26.47 -1.57
N HIS A 333 -12.58 26.62 -2.48
CA HIS A 333 -11.15 26.65 -2.15
C HIS A 333 -10.54 28.01 -2.54
N PRO A 334 -9.78 28.69 -1.66
CA PRO A 334 -9.30 30.06 -1.92
C PRO A 334 -8.36 30.15 -3.14
N THR A 335 -7.56 29.12 -3.40
CA THR A 335 -6.69 29.07 -4.59
C THR A 335 -7.40 28.60 -5.87
N ARG A 336 -8.71 28.33 -5.85
CA ARG A 336 -9.44 28.01 -7.09
C ARG A 336 -9.56 29.27 -7.92
N ARG A 337 -8.96 29.31 -9.12
CA ARG A 337 -9.24 30.38 -10.09
C ARG A 337 -10.75 30.39 -10.36
N CYS A 338 -11.36 31.56 -10.25
CA CYS A 338 -12.76 31.74 -10.63
C CYS A 338 -12.85 31.63 -12.16
N ALA A 339 -13.08 30.41 -12.65
CA ALA A 339 -13.33 30.17 -14.06
C ALA A 339 -14.71 30.76 -14.41
N THR A 340 -14.69 31.93 -15.05
CA THR A 340 -15.88 32.58 -15.60
C THR A 340 -16.64 31.60 -16.49
N ALA A 341 -17.98 31.66 -16.39
CA ALA A 341 -18.92 30.65 -16.86
C ALA A 341 -18.60 30.00 -18.23
N LEU A 342 -18.41 28.67 -18.23
CA LEU A 342 -18.62 27.81 -19.40
C LEU A 342 -19.23 26.45 -18.97
N LYS A 343 -20.54 26.32 -19.26
CA LYS A 343 -21.42 25.13 -19.35
C LYS A 343 -20.94 23.81 -18.72
N GLY A 344 -21.64 23.33 -17.68
CA GLY A 344 -21.44 21.97 -17.14
C GLY A 344 -22.24 21.60 -15.89
N ALA A 345 -23.36 22.25 -15.59
CA ALA A 345 -24.09 22.04 -14.35
C ALA A 345 -25.09 20.87 -14.42
N ALA A 346 -24.65 19.61 -14.25
CA ALA A 346 -25.55 18.47 -13.97
C ALA A 346 -24.92 17.12 -13.48
N VAL A 347 -23.79 17.07 -12.76
CA VAL A 347 -23.41 15.83 -12.01
C VAL A 347 -22.76 16.17 -10.66
N ALA A 348 -23.57 16.47 -9.65
CA ALA A 348 -23.07 16.75 -8.29
C ALA A 348 -24.12 16.43 -7.20
N ALA A 349 -24.72 15.24 -7.25
CA ALA A 349 -25.61 14.72 -6.20
C ALA A 349 -25.10 13.32 -5.79
N GLY A 350 -24.63 13.17 -4.55
CA GLY A 350 -24.08 11.91 -4.04
C GLY A 350 -23.02 12.02 -2.93
N LEU A 351 -22.35 13.18 -2.80
CA LEU A 351 -21.34 13.43 -1.75
C LEU A 351 -21.70 14.58 -0.78
N ARG A 352 -22.71 15.40 -1.08
CA ARG A 352 -23.07 16.60 -0.28
C ARG A 352 -23.52 16.28 1.15
N THR A 353 -24.11 15.11 1.38
CA THR A 353 -24.62 14.68 2.70
C THR A 353 -23.52 14.23 3.67
N PHE A 354 -22.30 13.96 3.19
CA PHE A 354 -21.19 13.51 4.03
C PHE A 354 -20.50 14.66 4.77
N TRP A 355 -20.32 15.81 4.11
CA TRP A 355 -19.51 16.92 4.62
C TRP A 355 -20.30 17.93 5.47
N ALA A 356 -21.60 18.08 5.24
CA ALA A 356 -22.43 19.09 5.91
C ALA A 356 -22.76 18.82 7.40
N ARG A 357 -22.52 17.60 7.92
CA ARG A 357 -22.82 17.23 9.33
C ARG A 357 -21.53 17.06 10.14
N GLY A 358 -20.81 18.17 10.31
CA GLY A 358 -19.60 18.26 11.13
C GLY A 358 -19.56 19.44 12.11
N GLY A 359 -20.62 20.25 12.17
CA GLY A 359 -20.75 21.35 13.14
C GLY A 359 -21.47 20.89 14.40
N THR A 360 -20.82 21.02 15.55
CA THR A 360 -21.43 20.85 16.88
C THR A 360 -22.03 22.16 17.35
N THR A 361 -23.31 22.19 17.65
CA THR A 361 -23.92 23.27 18.44
C THR A 361 -24.30 22.71 19.81
N THR A 362 -23.57 23.12 20.85
CA THR A 362 -23.96 22.88 22.24
C THR A 362 -25.00 23.90 22.67
N GLY A 363 -26.19 23.43 23.04
CA GLY A 363 -27.23 24.22 23.68
C GLY A 363 -28.07 23.34 24.60
N ARG A 364 -28.09 23.64 25.89
CA ARG A 364 -29.07 23.05 26.83
C ARG A 364 -30.41 23.75 26.61
N ILE A 365 -31.52 23.06 26.88
CA ILE A 365 -32.49 23.45 27.92
C ILE A 365 -33.53 22.34 28.11
N CYS A 366 -34.16 22.38 29.28
CA CYS A 366 -35.21 21.53 29.82
C CYS A 366 -36.31 21.13 28.81
N GLY A 367 -36.89 19.94 28.99
CA GLY A 367 -37.99 19.46 28.14
C GLY A 367 -39.38 19.77 28.70
N GLN A 368 -40.39 19.38 27.94
CA GLN A 368 -41.71 19.02 28.45
C GLN A 368 -42.34 17.95 27.54
N ARG A 369 -43.34 17.24 28.07
CA ARG A 369 -44.14 16.25 27.33
C ARG A 369 -45.18 16.98 26.50
N GLU A 370 -45.52 16.47 25.32
CA GLU A 370 -46.92 16.45 24.87
C GLU A 370 -47.18 15.46 23.70
N ARG A 371 -48.27 14.71 23.85
CA ARG A 371 -49.14 14.06 22.84
C ARG A 371 -50.55 14.63 23.14
N PRO A 372 -51.56 14.62 22.24
CA PRO A 372 -51.80 13.72 21.11
C PRO A 372 -51.91 14.52 19.78
N ALA A 373 -52.68 14.22 18.71
CA ALA A 373 -53.68 13.20 18.40
C ALA A 373 -53.82 12.97 16.87
N GLY A 374 -54.78 12.11 16.47
CA GLY A 374 -55.60 12.35 15.27
C GLY A 374 -55.09 11.84 13.91
N SER A 375 -55.51 10.63 13.54
CA SER A 375 -55.82 10.29 12.13
C SER A 375 -57.32 10.62 11.89
N PRO A 376 -57.77 10.83 10.64
CA PRO A 376 -58.49 9.73 10.00
C PRO A 376 -58.33 9.62 8.47
N HIS A 377 -58.57 8.40 7.95
CA HIS A 377 -59.28 8.02 6.70
C HIS A 377 -58.97 8.70 5.33
N SER A 378 -59.14 8.05 4.17
CA SER A 378 -59.42 6.65 3.78
C SER A 378 -59.21 6.48 2.25
N ALA A 379 -59.28 5.23 1.75
CA ALA A 379 -59.32 4.82 0.34
C ALA A 379 -58.09 5.18 -0.56
N GLY A 380 -57.69 4.36 -1.55
CA GLY A 380 -58.16 3.03 -1.91
C GLY A 380 -57.95 2.75 -3.41
N ARG A 381 -57.16 1.72 -3.74
CA ARG A 381 -57.26 0.90 -4.97
C ARG A 381 -56.28 -0.29 -4.92
N ARG A 382 -56.74 -1.48 -5.34
CA ARG A 382 -55.97 -2.73 -5.46
C ARG A 382 -55.51 -2.91 -6.91
N TRP A 383 -54.49 -3.76 -7.13
CA TRP A 383 -54.26 -4.76 -8.20
C TRP A 383 -52.80 -5.25 -7.97
N LEU A 384 -52.52 -6.47 -7.46
CA LEU A 384 -52.37 -7.76 -8.19
C LEU A 384 -51.32 -7.67 -9.33
N HIS A 385 -50.29 -8.50 -9.50
CA HIS A 385 -49.65 -9.66 -8.81
C HIS A 385 -48.13 -9.33 -8.59
N SER A 386 -47.22 -10.08 -7.95
CA SER A 386 -46.99 -11.52 -7.80
C SER A 386 -45.98 -11.76 -6.64
N LYS A 387 -46.14 -12.85 -5.87
CA LYS A 387 -45.11 -13.36 -4.95
C LYS A 387 -45.04 -14.89 -5.05
N LEU A 388 -43.87 -15.41 -5.44
CA LEU A 388 -43.47 -16.78 -5.16
C LEU A 388 -42.97 -16.85 -3.71
N LEU A 389 -43.52 -17.79 -2.93
CA LEU A 389 -43.07 -18.11 -1.58
C LEU A 389 -42.40 -19.49 -1.63
N CYS A 390 -41.14 -19.59 -1.21
CA CYS A 390 -40.53 -20.86 -0.84
C CYS A 390 -40.69 -21.03 0.68
N GLY A 391 -41.29 -22.16 1.09
CA GLY A 391 -41.46 -22.50 2.49
C GLY A 391 -40.29 -23.30 3.08
N GLY A 392 -40.25 -23.37 4.41
CA GLY A 392 -39.83 -24.55 5.16
C GLY A 392 -41.05 -25.11 5.94
N PRO A 393 -40.89 -26.05 6.90
CA PRO A 393 -39.64 -26.55 7.50
C PRO A 393 -39.50 -28.09 7.51
N ARG A 394 -38.56 -28.61 8.33
CA ARG A 394 -38.17 -30.02 8.62
C ARG A 394 -39.26 -30.76 9.47
N PRO A 395 -39.10 -32.02 9.97
CA PRO A 395 -37.98 -33.00 9.87
C PRO A 395 -38.40 -34.49 9.61
N GLY A 396 -37.43 -35.42 9.59
CA GLY A 396 -37.68 -36.88 9.57
C GLY A 396 -36.43 -37.72 9.88
N HIS A 397 -36.58 -38.82 10.63
CA HIS A 397 -35.51 -39.73 11.08
C HIS A 397 -35.13 -40.79 10.02
N LEU A 398 -33.91 -41.36 10.10
CA LEU A 398 -33.67 -42.82 10.27
C LEU A 398 -32.16 -43.20 10.27
N LEU A 399 -31.80 -44.12 11.18
CA LEU A 399 -30.62 -45.00 11.21
C LEU A 399 -31.05 -46.38 10.59
N PRO A 400 -30.18 -47.35 10.20
CA PRO A 400 -29.04 -47.88 10.99
C PRO A 400 -27.83 -48.54 10.26
N GLY A 401 -26.83 -48.99 11.06
CA GLY A 401 -25.95 -50.14 10.79
C GLY A 401 -24.59 -49.84 10.10
N TYR A 402 -23.48 -50.55 10.35
CA TYR A 402 -23.18 -51.71 11.22
C TYR A 402 -21.67 -51.68 11.66
N SER A 403 -21.37 -52.19 12.86
CA SER A 403 -20.17 -52.96 13.30
C SER A 403 -18.70 -52.45 13.26
N GLU A 404 -18.11 -52.44 14.47
CA GLU A 404 -16.87 -53.14 14.93
C GLU A 404 -15.49 -52.72 14.36
N GLU A 405 -14.36 -52.79 15.11
CA GLU A 405 -13.99 -53.62 16.29
C GLU A 405 -12.88 -52.98 17.19
N LEU A 406 -12.76 -53.44 18.45
CA LEU A 406 -11.59 -53.48 19.40
C LEU A 406 -10.61 -52.26 19.53
N ARG A 407 -10.51 -51.57 20.69
CA ARG A 407 -9.75 -51.90 21.95
C ARG A 407 -8.25 -52.22 21.71
N HIS A 408 -7.26 -51.54 22.33
CA HIS A 408 -6.95 -51.57 23.78
C HIS A 408 -5.90 -50.51 24.21
N GLN A 409 -5.87 -50.19 25.52
CA GLN A 409 -4.78 -49.58 26.35
C GLN A 409 -4.04 -48.29 25.87
N ALA A 410 -3.97 -47.16 26.58
CA ALA A 410 -3.87 -46.81 28.02
C ALA A 410 -2.44 -46.84 28.61
N GLY A 411 -2.06 -45.72 29.26
CA GLY A 411 -0.90 -45.61 30.16
C GLY A 411 0.21 -44.65 29.68
N GLY A 412 0.71 -43.78 30.57
CA GLY A 412 1.95 -43.01 30.31
C GLY A 412 1.94 -41.50 30.61
N CYS A 413 1.54 -41.08 31.81
CA CYS A 413 2.00 -39.80 32.35
C CYS A 413 3.39 -40.01 32.98
N VAL A 414 4.36 -39.09 32.78
CA VAL A 414 5.37 -38.68 33.78
C VAL A 414 6.31 -37.58 33.21
N SER A 415 6.79 -36.77 34.13
CA SER A 415 7.45 -35.47 34.08
C SER A 415 8.83 -35.30 33.42
N ARG A 416 9.11 -34.02 33.09
CA ARG A 416 10.37 -33.25 33.24
C ARG A 416 11.63 -33.67 32.45
N GLY A 417 12.13 -32.68 31.69
CA GLY A 417 13.47 -32.52 31.14
C GLY A 417 13.61 -31.09 30.65
#